data_AF-A0A6J4RJJ9-F1
#
_entry.id   AF-A0A6J4RJJ9-F1
#
_cell.length_a   1.000
_cell.length_b   1.000
_cell.length_c   1.000
_cell.angle_alpha   90.00
_cell.angle_beta   90.00
_cell.angle_gamma   90.00
#
_symmetry.space_group_name_H-M   'P 1'
#
loop_
_entity.id
_entity.type
_entity.pdbx_description
1 polymer ?
#
loop_
_entity_poly.entity_id
_entity_poly.type
_entity_poly.pdbx_seq_one_letter_code
_entity_poly.pdbx_strand_id
1 'polypeptide(L)' 'MAIQDAGGTITPVEAALGTSLTVDEAEEILTRFADRGHLVVQSQDGILLYALPGRRPTPGSAHGLEHSAITRS' A
#
# COMPACT_ATOMS: atom_id res chain seq x y z
N MET A 1 13.19 2.37 -2.86
CA MET A 1 12.22 3.19 -2.10
C MET A 1 10.78 2.79 -2.51
N ALA A 2 10.39 1.52 -2.39
CA ALA A 2 9.12 1.03 -2.96
C ALA A 2 7.88 1.39 -2.13
N ILE A 3 7.98 1.37 -0.80
CA ILE A 3 6.83 1.63 0.10
C ILE A 3 6.42 3.12 0.13
N GLN A 4 7.32 4.03 -0.25
CA GLN A 4 7.03 5.47 -0.24
C GLN A 4 6.09 5.87 -1.38
N ASP A 5 6.22 5.21 -2.54
CA ASP A 5 5.46 5.48 -3.77
C ASP A 5 4.03 4.92 -3.69
N ALA A 6 3.87 3.74 -3.08
CA ALA A 6 2.58 3.04 -2.93
C ALA A 6 1.64 3.62 -1.85
N GLY A 7 1.74 4.91 -1.52
CA GLY A 7 0.85 5.54 -0.53
C GLY A 7 1.09 5.08 0.92
N GLY A 8 2.20 4.38 1.20
CA GLY A 8 2.57 3.94 2.56
C GLY A 8 2.06 2.57 2.98
N THR A 9 1.34 1.89 2.09
CA THR A 9 0.90 0.51 2.22
C THR A 9 1.42 -0.32 1.05
N ILE A 10 1.67 -1.60 1.24
CA ILE A 10 2.10 -2.50 0.17
C ILE A 10 1.50 -3.89 0.38
N THR A 11 1.05 -4.51 -0.70
CA THR A 11 0.66 -5.92 -0.75
C THR A 11 1.86 -6.80 -1.11
N PRO A 12 1.86 -8.10 -0.76
CA PRO A 12 2.89 -9.04 -1.22
C PRO A 12 3.03 -9.07 -2.75
N VAL A 13 1.91 -8.93 -3.47
CA VAL A 13 1.89 -8.88 -4.94
C VAL A 13 2.62 -7.65 -5.47
N GLU A 14 2.34 -6.46 -4.94
CA GLU A 14 3.05 -5.23 -5.34
C GLU A 14 4.54 -5.29 -5.01
N ALA A 15 4.89 -5.87 -3.87
CA ALA A 15 6.29 -6.08 -3.49
C ALA A 15 7.01 -7.05 -4.44
N ALA A 16 6.37 -8.15 -4.82
CA ALA A 16 6.90 -9.09 -5.80
C ALA A 16 7.09 -8.42 -7.18
N LEU A 17 6.10 -7.67 -7.67
CA LEU A 17 6.18 -6.94 -8.94
C LEU A 17 7.29 -5.88 -8.96
N GLY A 18 7.54 -5.23 -7.82
CA GLY A 18 8.59 -4.23 -7.67
C GLY A 18 9.99 -4.80 -7.39
N THR A 19 10.12 -6.13 -7.29
CA THR A 19 11.38 -6.82 -6.95
C THR A 19 11.57 -8.06 -7.82
N SER A 20 12.59 -8.86 -7.53
CA SER A 20 12.80 -10.18 -8.17
C SER A 20 12.30 -11.33 -7.31
N LEU A 21 11.43 -11.05 -6.34
CA LEU A 21 10.87 -12.04 -5.42
C LEU A 21 9.59 -12.64 -5.99
N THR A 22 9.33 -13.88 -5.63
CA THR A 22 7.99 -14.47 -5.76
C THR A 22 7.02 -13.86 -4.74
N VAL A 23 5.71 -14.05 -4.95
CA VAL A 23 4.68 -13.56 -4.02
C VAL A 23 4.85 -14.16 -2.64
N ASP A 24 5.16 -15.46 -2.55
CA ASP A 24 5.35 -16.17 -1.28
C ASP A 24 6.59 -15.65 -0.53
N GLU A 25 7.71 -15.41 -1.23
CA GLU A 25 8.91 -14.82 -0.63
C GLU A 25 8.67 -13.40 -0.14
N ALA A 26 7.94 -12.60 -0.93
CA ALA A 26 7.57 -11.25 -0.54
C ALA A 26 6.65 -11.26 0.70
N GLU A 27 5.67 -12.15 0.75
CA GLU A 27 4.79 -12.32 1.91
C GLU A 27 5.56 -12.72 3.17
N GLU A 28 6.47 -13.70 3.06
CA GLU A 28 7.29 -14.13 4.19
C GLU A 28 8.14 -12.99 4.74
N ILE A 29 8.79 -12.22 3.86
CA ILE A 29 9.63 -11.09 4.26
C ILE A 29 8.80 -9.97 4.90
N LEU A 30 7.66 -9.62 4.32
CA LEU A 30 6.76 -8.60 4.88
C LEU A 30 6.20 -9.02 6.24
N THR A 31 5.82 -10.29 6.38
CA THR A 31 5.38 -10.87 7.67
C THR A 31 6.49 -10.78 8.71
N ARG A 32 7.73 -11.16 8.36
CA ARG A 32 8.89 -11.05 9.25
C ARG A 32 9.15 -9.61 9.70
N PHE A 33 8.92 -8.62 8.84
CA PHE A 33 9.05 -7.22 9.23
C PHE A 33 7.90 -6.77 10.13
N ALA A 34 6.68 -7.25 9.91
CA ALA A 34 5.56 -7.00 10.78
C ALA A 34 5.75 -7.61 12.18
N ASP A 35 6.21 -8.86 12.25
CA ASP A 35 6.50 -9.57 13.50
C ASP A 35 7.57 -8.87 14.34
N ARG A 36 8.52 -8.19 13.68
CA ARG A 36 9.55 -7.38 14.32
C ARG A 36 9.10 -5.95 14.66
N GLY A 37 7.84 -5.59 14.35
CA GLY A 37 7.27 -4.27 14.60
C GLY A 37 7.71 -3.18 13.61
N HIS A 38 8.36 -3.56 12.51
CA HIS A 38 8.75 -2.61 11.45
C HIS A 38 7.58 -2.28 10.51
N LEU A 39 6.60 -3.18 10.42
CA LEU A 39 5.37 -2.99 9.65
C LEU A 39 4.16 -3.30 10.54
N VAL A 40 3.02 -2.74 10.14
CA VAL A 40 1.71 -3.07 10.70
C VAL A 40 0.92 -3.79 9.61
N VAL A 41 0.31 -4.92 9.97
CA VAL A 41 -0.60 -5.65 9.11
C VAL A 41 -2.00 -5.08 9.26
N GLN A 42 -2.64 -4.76 8.14
CA GLN A 42 -4.03 -4.36 8.07
C GLN A 42 -4.78 -5.32 7.15
N SER A 43 -6.05 -5.57 7.46
CA SER A 43 -6.95 -6.30 6.57
C SER A 43 -7.97 -5.33 6.00
N GLN A 44 -8.03 -5.24 4.68
CA GLN A 44 -8.95 -4.39 3.93
C GLN A 44 -9.65 -5.27 2.90
N ASP A 45 -10.97 -5.43 3.02
CA ASP A 45 -11.77 -6.22 2.09
C ASP A 45 -11.25 -7.66 1.87
N GLY A 46 -10.68 -8.26 2.92
CA GLY A 46 -10.09 -9.61 2.89
C GLY A 46 -8.67 -9.69 2.34
N ILE A 47 -8.07 -8.55 1.96
CA ILE A 47 -6.69 -8.45 1.47
C ILE A 47 -5.78 -8.00 2.61
N LEU A 48 -4.61 -8.63 2.72
CA LEU A 48 -3.56 -8.24 3.66
C LEU A 48 -2.71 -7.09 3.09
N LEU A 49 -2.63 -6.00 3.85
CA LEU A 49 -1.84 -4.81 3.55
C LEU A 49 -0.78 -4.61 4.63
N TYR A 50 0.44 -4.33 4.21
CA TYR A 50 1.55 -4.04 5.12
C TYR A 50 1.90 -2.55 5.06
N ALA A 51 1.95 -1.89 6.22
CA ALA A 51 2.14 -0.44 6.31
C ALA A 51 3.26 -0.05 7.27
N LEU A 52 3.91 1.09 7.04
CA LEU A 52 4.86 1.64 8.01
C LEU A 52 4.14 2.19 9.25
N PRO A 53 4.63 1.91 10.48
CA PRO A 53 4.07 2.48 11.70
C PRO A 53 4.07 4.01 11.64
N GLY A 54 2.94 4.64 12.00
CA GLY A 54 2.80 6.10 12.05
C GLY A 54 2.49 6.78 10.71
N ARG A 55 2.44 6.04 9.59
CA ARG A 55 1.89 6.56 8.33
C ARG A 55 0.40 6.25 8.29
N ARG A 56 -0.45 7.26 8.52
CA ARG A 56 -1.89 7.14 8.25
C ARG A 56 -2.05 6.85 6.75
N PRO A 57 -2.89 5.87 6.34
CA PRO A 57 -3.27 5.74 4.94
C PRO A 57 -3.89 7.08 4.54
N THR A 58 -3.30 7.78 3.57
CA THR A 58 -3.93 8.97 3.00
C THR A 58 -5.08 8.47 2.12
N PRO A 59 -6.35 8.75 2.43
CA PRO A 59 -7.43 8.48 1.49
C PRO A 59 -7.31 9.51 0.36
N GLY A 60 -6.57 9.18 -0.71
CA GLY A 60 -6.16 10.21 -1.67
C GLY A 60 -5.73 9.76 -3.07
N SER A 61 -5.91 8.49 -3.46
CA SER A 61 -5.65 8.04 -4.84
C SER A 61 -6.91 7.50 -5.54
N ALA A 62 -8.09 8.00 -5.14
CA ALA A 62 -9.36 7.75 -5.80
C ALA A 62 -10.10 9.08 -6.10
N HIS A 63 -9.43 10.04 -6.75
CA HIS A 63 -10.16 11.09 -7.49
C HIS A 63 -9.33 11.70 -8.63
N GLY A 64 -9.03 10.88 -9.63
CA GLY A 64 -8.86 11.38 -10.99
C GLY A 64 -10.23 11.51 -11.65
N LEU A 65 -11.05 12.50 -11.25
CA LEU A 65 -12.26 12.94 -11.96
C LEU A 65 -12.53 14.44 -11.67
N GLU A 66 -11.53 15.31 -11.86
CA GLU A 66 -11.81 16.73 -12.07
C GLU A 66 -12.37 16.90 -13.49
N HIS A 67 -13.66 16.60 -13.65
CA HIS A 67 -14.42 17.02 -14.82
C HIS A 67 -14.83 18.48 -14.66
N SER A 68 -14.16 19.31 -15.45
CA SER A 68 -14.53 20.67 -15.83
C SER A 68 -16.03 20.79 -16.16
N ALA A 69 -16.72 21.72 -15.48
CA ALA A 69 -17.93 22.42 -15.94
C ALA A 69 -18.18 23.59 -14.97
N ILE A 70 -17.58 24.77 -15.17
CA ILE A 70 -18.08 25.89 -15.99
C ILE A 70 -19.61 26.13 -15.87
N THR A 71 -19.95 27.31 -15.35
CA THR A 71 -21.22 28.07 -15.42
C THR A 71 -22.28 27.82 -14.34
N ARG A 72 -22.47 28.83 -13.47
CA ARG A 72 -23.76 29.56 -13.32
C ARG A 72 -23.62 30.78 -12.40
N SER A 73 -23.70 31.97 -12.98
CA SER A 73 -24.26 33.18 -12.39
C SER A 73 -25.07 33.88 -13.48
#